data_AF-A0A917N4S0-F1
#
_entry.id   AF-A0A917N4S0-F1
#
_cell.length_a   1.000
_cell.length_b   1.000
_cell.length_c   1.000
_cell.angle_alpha   90.00
_cell.angle_beta   90.00
_cell.angle_gamma   90.00
#
_symmetry.space_group_name_H-M   'P 1'
#
loop_
_entity.id
_entity.type
_entity.pdbx_description
1 polymer ?
#
loop_
_entity_poly.entity_id
_entity_poly.type
_entity_poly.pdbx_seq_one_letter_code
_entity_poly.pdbx_strand_id
1 'polypeptide(L)' 'MQLTKILPRIFLHTEKGQEIPLADPNPNWSVETVLNFYSGTYPVLATAKVGEMVIRNDQLTYAFTSTIGTKG' A
#
# COMPACT_ATOMS: atom_id res chain seq x y z
N MET A 1 14.08 -2.86 -28.32
CA MET A 1 13.26 -1.91 -27.55
C MET A 1 12.83 -2.63 -26.27
N GLN A 2 13.32 -2.22 -25.11
CA GLN A 2 12.88 -2.83 -23.85
C GLN A 2 11.51 -2.21 -23.49
N LEU A 3 10.43 -2.97 -23.64
CA LEU A 3 9.15 -2.61 -23.01
C LEU A 3 9.37 -2.71 -21.50
N THR A 4 9.39 -1.58 -20.80
CA THR A 4 9.28 -1.56 -19.35
C THR A 4 7.88 -2.03 -18.97
N LYS A 5 7.74 -3.33 -18.68
CA LYS A 5 6.47 -3.90 -18.18
C LYS A 5 6.20 -3.28 -16.81
N ILE A 6 5.29 -2.30 -16.76
CA ILE A 6 4.81 -1.73 -15.50
C ILE A 6 4.02 -2.83 -14.80
N LEU A 7 4.52 -3.32 -13.67
CA LEU A 7 3.80 -4.31 -12.87
C LEU A 7 2.61 -3.63 -12.19
N PRO A 8 1.41 -4.22 -12.22
CA PRO A 8 0.27 -3.71 -11.45
C PRO A 8 0.63 -3.62 -9.98
N ARG A 9 0.34 -2.46 -9.37
CA ARG A 9 0.58 -2.22 -7.95
C ARG A 9 -0.64 -2.62 -7.14
N ILE A 10 -0.41 -3.23 -5.99
CA ILE A 10 -1.43 -3.48 -4.96
C ILE A 10 -0.88 -2.96 -3.63
N PHE A 11 -1.72 -2.30 -2.85
CA PHE A 11 -1.36 -1.82 -1.53
C PHE A 11 -2.02 -2.74 -0.49
N LEU A 12 -1.29 -3.14 0.55
CA LEU A 12 -1.81 -3.97 1.63
C LEU A 12 -1.84 -3.14 2.90
N HIS A 13 -3.03 -2.96 3.47
CA HIS A 13 -3.18 -2.38 4.79
C HIS A 13 -3.58 -3.48 5.79
N THR A 14 -3.02 -3.45 7.01
CA THR A 14 -3.47 -4.34 8.09
C THR A 14 -4.38 -3.58 9.05
N GLU A 15 -5.62 -4.05 9.18
CA GLU A 15 -6.60 -3.54 10.13
C GLU A 15 -7.09 -4.68 11.03
N LYS A 16 -7.00 -4.52 12.36
CA LYS A 16 -7.45 -5.53 13.34
C LYS A 16 -6.88 -6.94 13.12
N GLY A 17 -5.66 -7.04 12.57
CA GLY A 17 -5.00 -8.32 12.27
C GLY A 17 -5.43 -8.96 10.95
N GLN A 18 -6.24 -8.28 10.15
CA GLN A 18 -6.64 -8.70 8.81
C GLN A 18 -5.93 -7.85 7.76
N GLU A 19 -5.34 -8.50 6.75
CA GLU A 19 -4.82 -7.83 5.58
C GLU A 19 -5.95 -7.46 4.62
N ILE A 20 -6.00 -6.19 4.24
CA ILE A 20 -6.97 -5.60 3.33
C ILE A 20 -6.21 -5.14 2.09
N PRO A 21 -6.45 -5.77 0.93
CA PRO A 21 -5.89 -5.33 -0.34
C PRO A 21 -6.63 -4.08 -0.84
N LEU A 22 -5.84 -3.10 -1.25
CA LEU A 22 -6.27 -1.83 -1.80
C LEU A 22 -5.73 -1.74 -3.24
N ALA A 23 -6.63 -1.44 -4.17
CA ALA A 23 -6.28 -1.25 -5.57
C ALA A 23 -5.40 0.00 -5.76
N ASP A 24 -4.72 0.09 -6.90
CA ASP A 24 -4.06 1.33 -7.26
C ASP A 24 -5.08 2.32 -7.86
N PRO A 25 -5.39 3.45 -7.18
CA PRO A 25 -6.33 4.42 -7.71
C PRO A 25 -5.76 5.15 -8.94
N ASN A 26 -4.44 5.26 -9.05
CA ASN A 26 -3.77 5.91 -10.17
C ASN A 26 -2.30 5.47 -10.28
N PRO A 27 -1.93 4.73 -11.35
CA PRO A 27 -0.55 4.27 -11.57
C PRO A 27 0.50 5.39 -11.65
N ASN A 28 0.09 6.63 -11.96
CA ASN A 28 0.99 7.79 -12.02
C ASN A 28 1.26 8.41 -10.65
N TRP A 29 0.53 8.02 -9.60
CA TRP A 29 0.74 8.53 -8.26
C TRP A 29 1.91 7.86 -7.57
N SER A 30 2.62 8.63 -6.75
CA SER A 30 3.58 8.06 -5.80
C SER A 30 2.83 7.20 -4.77
N VAL A 31 3.55 6.26 -4.16
CA VAL A 31 2.99 5.39 -3.11
C VAL A 31 2.48 6.22 -1.92
N GLU A 32 3.15 7.32 -1.58
CA GLU A 32 2.73 8.26 -0.55
C GLU A 32 1.42 8.97 -0.90
N THR A 33 1.23 9.37 -2.16
CA THR A 33 -0.04 9.96 -2.61
C THR A 33 -1.18 8.95 -2.53
N VAL A 34 -0.93 7.67 -2.87
CA VAL A 34 -1.92 6.60 -2.72
C VAL A 34 -2.25 6.36 -1.24
N LEU A 35 -1.25 6.37 -0.35
CA LEU A 35 -1.46 6.29 1.09
C LEU A 35 -2.34 7.43 1.61
N ASN A 36 -2.01 8.67 1.23
CA ASN A 36 -2.78 9.85 1.61
C ASN A 36 -4.21 9.81 1.07
N PHE A 37 -4.42 9.33 -0.16
CA PHE A 37 -5.74 9.11 -0.72
C PHE A 37 -6.57 8.14 0.14
N TYR A 38 -6.00 6.99 0.49
CA TYR A 38 -6.69 6.00 1.31
C TYR A 38 -6.87 6.42 2.78
N SER A 39 -6.08 7.36 3.29
CA SER A 39 -6.25 7.91 4.64
C SER A 39 -7.61 8.60 4.86
N GLY A 40 -8.25 9.10 3.79
CA GLY A 40 -9.60 9.65 3.85
C GLY A 40 -10.69 8.59 4.08
N THR A 41 -10.43 7.33 3.74
CA THR A 41 -11.35 6.20 3.94
C THR A 41 -10.98 5.36 5.16
N TYR A 42 -9.68 5.17 5.39
CA TYR A 42 -9.12 4.41 6.51
C TYR A 42 -8.30 5.37 7.40
N PRO A 43 -8.89 5.95 8.45
CA PRO A 43 -8.21 6.95 9.29
C PRO A 43 -6.88 6.46 9.90
N VAL A 44 -6.75 5.15 10.13
CA VAL A 44 -5.52 4.51 10.61
C VAL A 44 -4.33 4.65 9.64
N LEU A 45 -4.59 4.88 8.35
CA LEU A 45 -3.55 5.15 7.36
C LEU A 45 -2.97 6.55 7.44
N ALA A 46 -3.65 7.51 8.09
CA ALA A 46 -3.14 8.88 8.24
C ALA A 46 -1.83 8.97 9.03
N THR A 47 -1.57 7.98 9.91
CA THR A 47 -0.32 7.86 10.68
C THR A 47 0.51 6.64 10.26
N ALA A 48 0.13 5.98 9.16
CA ALA A 48 0.86 4.86 8.61
C ALA A 48 2.06 5.31 7.79
N LYS A 49 2.98 4.37 7.59
CA LYS A 49 4.14 4.55 6.74
C LYS A 49 4.13 3.51 5.63
N VAL A 50 4.74 3.88 4.51
CA VAL A 50 5.05 2.93 3.45
C VAL A 50 6.11 1.97 3.98
N GLY A 51 5.73 0.70 4.10
CA GLY A 51 6.60 -0.39 4.50
C GLY A 51 7.33 -0.99 3.31
N GLU A 52 7.66 -2.27 3.43
CA GLU A 52 8.39 -2.98 2.40
C GLU A 52 7.56 -3.21 1.13
N MET A 53 8.27 -3.21 0.01
CA MET A 53 7.74 -3.54 -1.30
C MET A 53 8.12 -4.99 -1.64
N VAL A 54 7.15 -5.81 -1.99
CA VAL A 54 7.37 -7.21 -2.38
C VAL A 54 6.77 -7.47 -3.75
N ILE A 55 7.53 -8.13 -4.63
CA ILE A 55 7.01 -8.61 -5.90
C ILE A 55 6.42 -10.01 -5.68
N ARG A 56 5.13 -10.20 -5.96
CA ARG A 56 4.45 -11.50 -5.90
C ARG A 56 3.54 -11.63 -7.12
N ASN A 57 3.56 -12.78 -7.80
CA ASN A 57 2.66 -13.07 -8.93
C ASN A 57 2.61 -11.97 -10.00
N ASP A 58 3.75 -11.44 -10.45
CA ASP A 58 3.82 -10.32 -11.40
C ASP A 58 3.12 -9.02 -10.92
N GLN A 59 2.94 -8.87 -9.61
CA GLN A 59 2.37 -7.68 -8.98
C GLN A 59 3.36 -7.07 -7.98
N LEU A 60 3.33 -5.75 -7.89
CA LEU A 60 4.14 -4.97 -6.96
C LEU A 60 3.29 -4.65 -5.74
N THR A 61 3.56 -5.32 -4.62
CA THR A 61 2.79 -5.16 -3.39
C THR A 61 3.49 -4.22 -2.42
N TYR A 62 2.81 -3.19 -1.95
CA TYR A 62 3.33 -2.26 -0.94
C TYR A 62 2.57 -2.42 0.38
N ALA A 63 3.28 -2.72 1.46
CA ALA A 63 2.67 -2.75 2.79
C ALA A 63 2.50 -1.35 3.36
N PHE A 64 1.33 -1.05 3.93
CA PHE A 64 1.07 0.14 4.73
C PHE A 64 1.03 -0.24 6.20
N THR A 65 2.11 0.09 6.90
CA THR A 65 2.28 -0.22 8.32
C THR A 65 1.84 0.97 9.15
N SER A 66 0.71 0.84 9.83
CA SER A 66 0.31 1.83 10.84
C SER A 66 1.15 1.68 12.10
N THR A 67 1.40 2.81 12.77
CA THR A 67 2.12 2.82 14.05
C THR A 67 1.25 2.34 15.23
N ILE A 68 -0.01 2.01 14.98
CA ILE A 68 -0.96 1.52 15.99
C ILE A 68 -0.80 0.00 16.11
N GLY A 69 0.27 -0.44 16.78
CA GLY A 69 0.48 -1.88 16.96
C GLY A 69 1.83 -2.40 17.42
N THR A 70 2.55 -1.71 18.31
CA THR A 70 3.26 -2.48 19.35
C THR A 70 2.30 -2.63 20.51
N LYS A 71 1.53 -3.72 20.50
CA LYS A 71 0.96 -4.23 21.74
C LYS A 71 2.16 -4.43 22.69
N GLY A 72 2.07 -3.87 23.89
CA GLY A 72 3.13 -3.94 24.90
C GLY A 72 3.51 -5.36 25.29
#